data_AF-A0A972UZL4-F1
#
_entry.id   AF-A0A972UZL4-F1
#
_cell.length_a   1.000
_cell.length_b   1.000
_cell.length_c   1.000
_cell.angle_alpha   90.00
_cell.angle_beta   90.00
_cell.angle_gamma   90.00
#
_symmetry.space_group_name_H-M   'P 1'
#
loop_
_entity.id
_entity.type
_entity.pdbx_description
1 polymer ?
#
loop_
_entity_poly.entity_id
_entity_poly.type
_entity_poly.pdbx_seq_one_letter_code
_entity_poly.pdbx_strand_id
1 'polypeptide(L)'
;MIVGKFQPTVNRSVGGRPRTTDSPPRPTLPESDYVLAEQMAKNDALPGFEVEIERAFYIGKYEITQGQWKKVMGSNPSYFQRDKVEYNDDMHPVESVSWQDVQVFIKELNALDKNNTYRLPTEFEWEYAARAGADDDISWDEIRASAVIGTTTTSEVGTKKPNAWGLYDTLGNV
;
A
#
# COMPACT_ATOMS: atom_id res chain seq x y z
N MET A 1 14.64 -10.43 11.39
CA MET A 1 13.44 -9.59 11.67
C MET A 1 12.23 -10.50 11.82
N ILE A 2 11.16 -10.08 12.51
CA ILE A 2 9.91 -10.85 12.54
C ILE A 2 8.99 -10.35 11.42
N VAL A 3 8.56 -11.25 10.54
CA VAL A 3 7.63 -11.00 9.42
C VAL A 3 6.44 -11.97 9.50
N GLY A 4 5.39 -11.74 8.71
CA GLY A 4 4.19 -12.57 8.72
C GLY A 4 3.35 -12.40 9.98
N LYS A 5 3.60 -11.33 10.75
CA LYS A 5 2.75 -10.91 11.87
C LYS A 5 1.58 -10.12 11.30
N PHE A 6 0.53 -10.83 10.94
CA PHE A 6 -0.75 -10.24 10.55
C PHE A 6 -1.58 -10.07 11.82
N GLN A 7 -1.87 -8.85 12.25
CA GLN A 7 -2.81 -8.58 13.36
C GLN A 7 -3.89 -7.63 12.84
N PRO A 8 -5.16 -8.08 12.76
CA PRO A 8 -6.21 -7.22 12.24
C PRO A 8 -6.47 -6.06 13.20
N THR A 9 -6.27 -4.84 12.73
CA THR A 9 -6.57 -3.63 13.50
C THR A 9 -8.09 -3.49 13.63
N VAL A 10 -8.62 -3.54 14.85
CA VAL A 10 -10.02 -3.19 15.11
C VAL A 10 -10.14 -1.69 15.42
N ASN A 11 -10.94 -0.96 14.66
CA ASN A 11 -11.14 0.47 14.92
C ASN A 11 -12.28 0.67 15.93
N ARG A 12 -11.95 0.96 17.19
CA ARG A 12 -12.94 1.37 18.20
C ARG A 12 -13.34 2.85 18.11
N SER A 13 -12.67 3.64 17.26
CA SER A 13 -12.95 5.08 17.14
C SER A 13 -14.17 5.35 16.26
N VAL A 14 -15.22 5.87 16.90
CA VAL A 14 -16.43 6.46 16.29
C VAL A 14 -16.10 7.74 15.48
N GLY A 15 -14.85 8.20 15.51
CA GLY A 15 -14.37 9.44 14.88
C GLY A 15 -13.94 9.24 13.44
N GLY A 16 -14.90 9.23 12.51
CA GLY A 16 -14.66 9.56 11.11
C GLY A 16 -14.67 11.08 10.88
N ARG A 17 -14.17 11.54 9.72
CA ARG A 17 -14.13 12.94 9.25
C ARG A 17 -15.36 13.78 9.69
N PRO A 18 -15.20 15.09 9.95
CA PRO A 18 -16.32 15.98 10.27
C PRO A 18 -17.46 15.81 9.26
N ARG A 19 -18.68 15.66 9.79
CA ARG A 19 -19.93 15.56 9.02
C ARG A 19 -20.00 16.66 7.96
N THR A 20 -20.33 16.30 6.72
CA THR A 20 -21.20 17.17 5.93
C THR A 20 -22.64 16.96 6.43
N THR A 21 -23.45 18.02 6.46
CA THR A 21 -24.78 18.02 7.10
C THR A 21 -25.80 17.07 6.47
N ASP A 22 -25.50 16.49 5.30
CA ASP A 22 -26.43 15.70 4.49
C ASP A 22 -26.17 14.18 4.48
N SER A 23 -25.18 13.67 5.21
CA SER A 23 -24.93 12.21 5.24
C SER A 23 -25.82 11.49 6.27
N PRO A 24 -26.50 10.38 5.90
CA PRO A 24 -27.23 9.56 6.87
C PRO A 24 -26.29 9.08 7.99
N PRO A 25 -26.79 8.90 9.22
CA PRO A 25 -25.97 8.40 10.32
C PRO A 25 -25.37 7.05 9.94
N ARG A 26 -24.06 6.87 10.16
CA ARG A 26 -23.43 5.55 9.99
C ARG A 26 -24.15 4.57 10.92
N PRO A 27 -24.42 3.34 10.47
CA PRO A 27 -24.88 2.30 11.38
C PRO A 27 -23.82 2.16 12.49
N THR A 28 -24.22 2.40 13.74
CA THR A 28 -23.39 2.08 14.89
C THR A 28 -23.46 0.58 15.10
N LEU A 29 -22.35 -0.13 14.87
CA LEU A 29 -22.24 -1.53 15.23
C LEU A 29 -22.44 -1.69 16.75
N PRO A 30 -23.16 -2.72 17.22
CA PRO A 30 -23.26 -3.02 18.65
C PRO A 30 -21.89 -3.42 19.21
N GLU A 31 -21.68 -3.19 20.51
CA GLU A 31 -20.43 -3.55 21.20
C GLU A 31 -20.07 -5.03 21.03
N SER A 32 -21.07 -5.91 20.95
CA SER A 32 -20.90 -7.34 20.69
C SER A 32 -20.15 -7.63 19.39
N ASP A 33 -20.38 -6.83 18.35
CA ASP A 33 -19.78 -7.03 17.03
C ASP A 33 -18.32 -6.56 17.05
N TYR A 34 -18.00 -5.50 17.80
CA TYR A 34 -16.62 -5.07 18.01
C TYR A 34 -15.82 -6.11 18.80
N VAL A 35 -16.40 -6.67 19.86
CA VAL A 35 -15.77 -7.73 20.64
C VAL A 35 -15.55 -8.98 19.79
N LEU A 36 -16.54 -9.36 18.99
CA LEU A 36 -16.41 -10.49 18.06
C LEU A 36 -15.32 -10.22 17.02
N ALA A 37 -15.29 -9.04 16.42
CA ALA A 37 -14.26 -8.66 15.45
C ALA A 37 -12.85 -8.70 16.06
N GLU A 38 -12.69 -8.24 17.30
CA GLU A 38 -11.41 -8.31 18.02
C GLU A 38 -10.99 -9.75 18.32
N GLN A 39 -11.95 -10.61 18.66
CA GLN A 39 -11.68 -12.02 18.92
C GLN A 39 -11.32 -12.77 17.64
N MET A 40 -12.03 -12.53 16.54
CA MET A 40 -11.69 -13.07 15.22
C MET A 40 -10.31 -12.58 14.78
N ALA A 41 -10.02 -11.30 15.00
CA ALA A 41 -8.72 -10.72 14.70
C ALA A 41 -7.58 -11.43 15.43
N LYS A 42 -7.75 -11.68 16.74
CA LYS A 42 -6.75 -12.39 17.55
C LYS A 42 -6.57 -13.85 17.14
N ASN A 43 -7.64 -14.50 16.66
CA ASN A 43 -7.56 -15.89 16.20
C ASN A 43 -6.84 -16.01 14.85
N ASP A 44 -7.03 -15.03 13.97
CA ASP A 44 -6.33 -14.95 12.68
C ASP A 44 -4.91 -14.41 12.83
N ALA A 45 -4.58 -13.86 14.01
CA ALA A 45 -3.27 -13.27 14.25
C ALA A 45 -2.19 -14.34 14.41
N LEU A 46 -1.16 -14.24 13.57
CA LEU A 46 0.04 -15.08 13.69
C LEU A 46 1.14 -14.34 14.45
N PRO A 47 1.95 -15.04 15.27
CA PRO A 47 3.09 -14.42 15.97
C PRO A 47 4.19 -13.95 15.01
N GLY A 48 4.07 -14.26 13.72
CA GLY A 48 5.12 -14.12 12.73
C GLY A 48 6.21 -15.17 12.89
N PHE A 49 7.23 -15.07 12.06
CA PHE A 49 8.43 -15.90 12.13
C PHE A 49 9.66 -15.08 11.77
N GLU A 50 10.82 -15.54 12.24
CA GLU A 50 12.07 -14.85 11.97
C GLU A 50 12.54 -15.13 10.53
N VAL A 51 12.88 -14.06 9.83
CA VAL A 51 13.49 -14.10 8.50
C VAL A 51 14.77 -13.28 8.49
N GLU A 52 15.78 -13.83 7.81
CA GLU A 52 17.04 -13.18 7.49
C GLU A 52 17.04 -12.78 6.01
N ILE A 53 17.29 -11.50 5.74
CA ILE A 53 17.49 -10.99 4.38
C ILE A 53 19.00 -10.96 4.14
N GLU A 54 19.50 -11.97 3.42
CA GLU A 54 20.94 -12.23 3.27
C GLU A 54 21.70 -11.11 2.54
N ARG A 55 21.02 -10.34 1.68
CA ARG A 55 21.64 -9.34 0.81
C ARG A 55 20.94 -8.00 0.94
N ALA A 56 21.74 -6.95 1.05
CA ALA A 56 21.23 -5.59 0.91
C ALA A 56 20.54 -5.41 -0.45
N PHE A 57 19.46 -4.65 -0.46
CA PHE A 57 18.65 -4.39 -1.64
C PHE A 57 18.16 -2.95 -1.65
N TYR A 58 17.74 -2.49 -2.83
CA TYR A 58 17.02 -1.24 -3.00
C TYR A 58 15.56 -1.55 -3.32
N ILE A 59 14.65 -0.70 -2.85
CA ILE A 59 13.22 -0.77 -3.17
C ILE A 59 12.76 0.59 -3.67
N GLY A 60 11.77 0.59 -4.57
CA GLY A 60 11.17 1.81 -5.09
C GLY A 60 10.64 2.68 -3.96
N LYS A 61 10.93 3.98 -4.00
CA LYS A 61 10.44 4.96 -3.02
C LYS A 61 8.91 5.14 -3.08
N TYR A 62 8.37 4.92 -4.27
CA TYR A 62 6.96 5.03 -4.65
C TYR A 62 6.58 3.79 -5.46
N GLU A 63 5.29 3.52 -5.64
CA GLU A 63 4.85 2.56 -6.64
C GLU A 63 5.25 3.04 -8.05
N ILE A 64 5.30 2.10 -9.01
CA ILE A 64 5.54 2.45 -10.40
C ILE A 64 4.39 3.29 -10.91
N THR A 65 4.68 4.48 -11.42
CA THR A 65 3.63 5.40 -11.90
C THR A 65 3.17 5.05 -13.31
N GLN A 66 1.97 5.49 -13.69
CA GLN A 66 1.46 5.33 -15.06
C GLN A 66 2.38 5.98 -16.10
N GLY A 67 2.99 7.13 -15.76
CA GLY A 67 3.97 7.78 -16.63
C GLY A 67 5.25 6.97 -16.83
N GLN A 68 5.75 6.31 -15.77
CA GLN A 68 6.88 5.39 -15.87
C GLN A 68 6.53 4.15 -16.69
N TRP A 69 5.37 3.56 -16.43
CA TRP A 69 4.87 2.41 -17.19
C TRP A 69 4.77 2.72 -18.68
N LYS A 70 4.15 3.85 -19.07
CA LYS A 70 4.05 4.30 -20.47
C LYS A 70 5.40 4.44 -21.14
N LYS A 71 6.42 4.96 -20.44
CA LYS A 71 7.77 5.13 -21.01
C LYS A 71 8.45 3.79 -21.33
N VAL A 72 8.20 2.76 -20.53
CA VAL A 72 8.81 1.43 -20.72
C VAL A 72 7.99 0.59 -21.70
N MET A 73 6.66 0.60 -21.57
CA MET A 73 5.76 -0.34 -22.26
C MET A 73 5.05 0.27 -23.48
N GLY A 74 5.06 1.60 -23.63
CA GLY A 74 4.39 2.31 -24.72
C GLY A 74 2.86 2.39 -24.63
N SER A 75 2.25 1.81 -23.59
CA SER A 75 0.81 1.79 -23.36
C SER A 75 0.48 2.05 -21.88
N ASN A 76 -0.79 2.30 -21.55
CA ASN A 76 -1.26 2.46 -20.17
C ASN A 76 -2.49 1.56 -19.92
N PRO A 77 -2.38 0.49 -19.13
CA PRO A 77 -3.48 -0.42 -18.84
C PRO A 77 -4.41 0.10 -17.73
N SER A 78 -4.01 1.15 -17.00
CA SER A 78 -4.73 1.62 -15.82
C SER A 78 -6.16 2.03 -16.11
N TYR A 79 -7.08 1.57 -15.26
CA TYR A 79 -8.46 2.01 -15.23
C TYR A 79 -8.59 3.46 -14.76
N PHE A 80 -7.88 3.86 -13.70
CA PHE A 80 -7.92 5.20 -13.09
C PHE A 80 -6.97 6.15 -13.82
N GLN A 81 -7.42 6.70 -14.94
CA GLN A 81 -6.68 7.65 -15.75
C GLN A 81 -7.61 8.73 -16.31
N ARG A 82 -7.04 9.85 -16.79
CA ARG A 82 -7.77 10.97 -17.39
C ARG A 82 -8.88 11.52 -16.48
N ASP A 83 -10.14 11.45 -16.91
CA ASP A 83 -11.32 11.99 -16.23
C ASP A 83 -11.71 11.22 -14.95
N LYS A 84 -11.05 10.09 -14.66
CA LYS A 84 -11.30 9.28 -13.45
C LYS A 84 -10.37 9.60 -12.27
N VAL A 85 -9.42 10.49 -12.48
CA VAL A 85 -8.48 10.95 -11.45
C VAL A 85 -8.50 12.47 -11.38
N GLU A 86 -8.29 12.97 -10.16
CA GLU A 86 -8.10 14.39 -9.93
C GLU A 86 -6.62 14.68 -10.16
N TYR A 87 -6.29 15.45 -11.20
CA TYR A 87 -4.92 15.83 -11.57
C TYR A 87 -4.10 14.74 -12.31
N ASN A 88 -2.78 14.92 -12.38
CA ASN A 88 -1.91 14.34 -13.40
C ASN A 88 -1.85 12.81 -13.33
N ASP A 89 -2.52 12.11 -14.26
CA ASP A 89 -2.58 10.65 -14.30
C ASP A 89 -1.19 9.98 -14.38
N ASP A 90 -0.19 10.67 -14.95
CA ASP A 90 1.20 10.17 -14.98
C ASP A 90 1.83 9.94 -13.60
N MET A 91 1.34 10.65 -12.57
CA MET A 91 1.82 10.56 -11.19
C MET A 91 1.03 9.59 -10.33
N HIS A 92 -0.06 9.03 -10.85
CA HIS A 92 -0.80 7.97 -10.18
C HIS A 92 -0.07 6.63 -10.36
N PRO A 93 -0.23 5.67 -9.42
CA PRO A 93 0.30 4.33 -9.58
C PRO A 93 -0.34 3.65 -10.81
N VAL A 94 0.43 2.81 -11.48
CA VAL A 94 -0.11 1.90 -12.49
C VAL A 94 -0.90 0.79 -11.79
N GLU A 95 -2.15 0.63 -12.19
CA GLU A 95 -3.00 -0.48 -11.77
C GLU A 95 -3.63 -1.19 -12.98
N SER A 96 -4.48 -2.19 -12.74
CA SER A 96 -5.05 -3.08 -13.76
C SER A 96 -3.99 -3.88 -14.55
N VAL A 97 -2.91 -4.26 -13.87
CA VAL A 97 -1.83 -5.09 -14.41
C VAL A 97 -1.79 -6.45 -13.73
N SER A 98 -1.52 -7.51 -14.49
CA SER A 98 -1.28 -8.83 -13.94
C SER A 98 0.18 -9.01 -13.50
N TRP A 99 0.45 -10.04 -12.70
CA TRP A 99 1.83 -10.41 -12.35
C TRP A 99 2.68 -10.68 -13.61
N GLN A 100 2.09 -11.29 -14.64
CA GLN A 100 2.74 -11.57 -15.91
C GLN A 100 3.10 -10.28 -16.66
N ASP A 101 2.22 -9.29 -16.67
CA ASP A 101 2.51 -7.98 -17.28
C ASP A 101 3.70 -7.30 -16.57
N VAL A 102 3.76 -7.43 -15.24
CA VAL A 102 4.88 -6.89 -14.45
C VAL A 102 6.19 -7.60 -14.78
N GLN A 103 6.19 -8.92 -15.04
CA GLN A 103 7.40 -9.60 -15.50
C GLN A 103 7.89 -9.07 -16.85
N VAL A 104 6.97 -8.77 -17.77
CA VAL A 104 7.32 -8.14 -19.06
C VAL A 104 7.88 -6.74 -18.83
N PHE A 105 7.23 -5.92 -18.01
CA PHE A 105 7.73 -4.58 -17.65
C PHE A 105 9.15 -4.62 -17.07
N ILE A 106 9.42 -5.53 -16.13
CA ILE A 106 10.75 -5.69 -15.52
C ILE A 106 11.79 -6.08 -16.57
N LYS A 107 11.44 -7.00 -17.49
CA LYS A 107 12.33 -7.39 -18.58
C LYS A 107 12.67 -6.20 -19.48
N GLU A 108 11.68 -5.42 -19.89
CA GLU A 108 11.90 -4.24 -20.73
C GLU A 108 12.69 -3.15 -19.98
N LEU A 109 12.40 -2.92 -18.69
CA LEU A 109 13.14 -1.96 -17.87
C LEU A 109 14.62 -2.35 -17.73
N ASN A 110 14.92 -3.63 -17.46
CA ASN A 110 16.29 -4.17 -17.47
C ASN A 110 16.93 -4.14 -18.86
N ALA A 111 16.13 -4.15 -19.93
CA ALA A 111 16.64 -3.96 -21.28
C ALA A 111 17.07 -2.51 -21.53
N LEU A 112 16.37 -1.53 -20.94
CA LEU A 112 16.62 -0.10 -21.09
C LEU A 112 17.74 0.41 -20.19
N ASP A 113 17.80 -0.02 -18.93
CA ASP A 113 18.84 0.37 -17.98
C ASP A 113 19.83 -0.77 -17.75
N LYS A 114 21.04 -0.63 -18.30
CA LYS A 114 22.11 -1.63 -18.21
C LYS A 114 22.94 -1.55 -16.95
N ASN A 115 22.74 -0.53 -16.12
CA ASN A 115 23.55 -0.31 -14.93
C ASN A 115 22.92 -0.94 -13.67
N ASN A 116 21.63 -1.25 -13.73
CA ASN A 116 20.87 -1.79 -12.61
C ASN A 116 20.16 -3.09 -13.00
N THR A 117 19.70 -3.83 -11.99
CA THR A 117 18.84 -5.00 -12.18
C THR A 117 17.62 -4.88 -11.30
N TYR A 118 16.47 -4.77 -11.95
CA TYR A 118 15.16 -4.61 -11.34
C TYR A 118 14.46 -5.98 -11.23
N ARG A 119 13.67 -6.14 -10.16
CA ARG A 119 12.79 -7.29 -9.90
C ARG A 119 11.67 -6.88 -8.94
N LEU A 120 10.65 -7.71 -8.80
CA LEU A 120 9.73 -7.59 -7.67
C LEU A 120 10.46 -7.89 -6.34
N PRO A 121 10.11 -7.19 -5.25
CA PRO A 121 10.55 -7.58 -3.93
C PRO A 121 9.94 -8.95 -3.56
N THR A 122 10.63 -9.70 -2.71
CA THR A 122 9.95 -10.81 -2.01
C THR A 122 8.93 -10.25 -1.03
N GLU A 123 7.97 -11.08 -0.59
CA GLU A 123 7.02 -10.68 0.45
C GLU A 123 7.75 -10.18 1.71
N PHE A 124 8.84 -10.85 2.09
CA PHE A 124 9.64 -10.49 3.28
C PHE A 124 10.43 -9.19 3.09
N GLU A 125 11.01 -8.96 1.91
CA GLU A 125 11.67 -7.69 1.61
C GLU A 125 10.68 -6.53 1.60
N TRP A 126 9.47 -6.75 1.08
CA TRP A 126 8.41 -5.75 1.09
C TRP A 126 7.96 -5.45 2.53
N GLU A 127 7.68 -6.48 3.34
CA GLU A 127 7.26 -6.27 4.74
C GLU A 127 8.37 -5.59 5.56
N TYR A 128 9.64 -5.96 5.36
CA TYR A 128 10.78 -5.28 5.99
C TYR A 128 10.82 -3.80 5.70
N ALA A 129 10.72 -3.46 4.41
CA ALA A 129 10.74 -2.11 3.92
C ALA A 129 9.52 -1.31 4.41
N ALA A 130 8.33 -1.91 4.39
CA ALA A 130 7.09 -1.30 4.84
C ALA A 130 7.10 -0.99 6.35
N ARG A 131 7.61 -1.93 7.18
CA ARG A 131 7.74 -1.74 8.63
C ARG A 131 8.79 -0.71 9.01
N ALA A 132 9.87 -0.58 8.24
CA ALA A 132 10.94 0.41 8.47
C ALA A 132 11.47 0.43 9.92
N GLY A 133 11.59 -0.74 10.54
CA GLY A 133 12.05 -0.91 11.93
C GLY A 133 10.95 -0.91 13.00
N ALA A 134 9.67 -0.88 12.62
CA ALA A 134 8.56 -1.05 13.56
C ALA A 134 8.29 -2.54 13.86
N ASP A 135 8.37 -2.91 15.14
CA ASP A 135 8.05 -4.26 15.63
C ASP A 135 6.60 -4.39 16.12
N ASP A 136 6.00 -3.25 16.48
CA ASP A 136 4.64 -3.13 16.99
C ASP A 136 3.63 -2.76 15.90
N ASP A 137 2.35 -2.88 16.25
CA ASP A 137 1.25 -2.57 15.36
C ASP A 137 1.13 -1.05 15.14
N ILE A 138 0.68 -0.69 13.94
CA ILE A 138 0.49 0.71 13.56
C ILE A 138 -0.90 1.15 14.03
N SER A 139 -0.97 2.27 14.75
CA SER A 139 -2.25 2.82 15.21
C SER A 139 -3.12 3.29 14.05
N TRP A 140 -4.45 3.31 14.23
CA TRP A 140 -5.36 3.85 13.21
C TRP A 140 -5.11 5.32 12.87
N ASP A 141 -4.60 6.11 13.82
CA ASP A 141 -4.22 7.50 13.55
C ASP A 141 -3.02 7.57 12.61
N GLU A 142 -2.01 6.72 12.84
CA GLU A 142 -0.85 6.65 11.97
C GLU A 142 -1.21 6.10 10.59
N ILE A 143 -2.03 5.03 10.51
CA ILE A 143 -2.57 4.52 9.24
C ILE A 143 -3.30 5.63 8.47
N ARG A 144 -4.20 6.38 9.13
CA ARG A 144 -4.95 7.47 8.47
C ARG A 144 -4.03 8.61 7.98
N ALA A 145 -2.89 8.81 8.62
CA ALA A 145 -1.90 9.81 8.24
C ALA A 145 -1.00 9.35 7.08
N SER A 146 -0.65 8.07 7.02
CA SER A 146 0.29 7.51 6.06
C SER A 146 -0.34 6.83 4.85
N ALA A 147 -1.65 6.54 4.89
CA ALA A 147 -2.32 5.70 3.89
C ALA A 147 -3.36 6.46 3.03
N VAL A 148 -3.44 6.08 1.75
CA VAL A 148 -4.58 6.40 0.89
C VAL A 148 -5.61 5.27 1.02
N ILE A 149 -6.62 5.48 1.87
CA ILE A 149 -7.67 4.49 2.18
C ILE A 149 -9.05 5.11 2.14
N GLY A 150 -10.07 4.28 1.82
CA GLY A 150 -11.47 4.73 1.76
C GLY A 150 -11.76 5.70 0.61
N THR A 151 -10.96 5.64 -0.45
CA THR A 151 -11.14 6.39 -1.70
C THR A 151 -11.72 5.47 -2.78
N THR A 152 -12.39 6.05 -3.78
CA THR A 152 -12.93 5.33 -4.94
C THR A 152 -11.99 5.33 -6.15
N THR A 153 -10.81 5.94 -5.99
CA THR A 153 -9.78 6.11 -7.01
C THR A 153 -8.40 6.13 -6.33
N THR A 154 -7.34 5.97 -7.13
CA THR A 154 -5.96 6.12 -6.69
C THR A 154 -5.62 7.60 -6.46
N SER A 155 -4.52 7.89 -5.78
CA SER A 155 -3.98 9.25 -5.66
C SER A 155 -2.59 9.33 -6.27
N GLU A 156 -2.12 10.55 -6.55
CA GLU A 156 -0.71 10.75 -6.90
C GLU A 156 0.19 10.13 -5.82
N VAL A 157 1.24 9.43 -6.25
CA VAL A 157 2.19 8.78 -5.34
C VAL A 157 2.91 9.81 -4.48
N GLY A 158 3.23 9.45 -3.24
CA GLY A 158 4.02 10.29 -2.36
C GLY A 158 3.27 11.43 -1.67
N THR A 159 1.94 11.43 -1.71
CA THR A 159 1.11 12.51 -1.15
C THR A 159 0.85 12.34 0.36
N LYS A 160 1.02 11.14 0.90
CA LYS A 160 0.84 10.84 2.34
C LYS A 160 2.15 10.90 3.12
N LYS A 161 2.05 10.76 4.45
CA LYS A 161 3.22 10.69 5.32
C LYS A 161 4.01 9.41 5.00
N PRO A 162 5.32 9.48 4.73
CA PRO A 162 6.13 8.29 4.53
C PRO A 162 6.40 7.54 5.83
N ASN A 163 6.82 6.28 5.73
CA ASN A 163 7.35 5.54 6.86
C ASN A 163 8.74 6.06 7.30
N ALA A 164 9.32 5.46 8.34
CA ALA A 164 10.58 5.90 8.93
C ALA A 164 11.79 5.88 7.97
N TRP A 165 11.72 5.14 6.87
CA TRP A 165 12.77 5.09 5.83
C TRP A 165 12.48 5.96 4.62
N GLY A 166 11.38 6.73 4.63
CA GLY A 166 11.03 7.62 3.53
C GLY A 166 10.31 6.93 2.36
N LEU A 167 9.77 5.72 2.58
CA LEU A 167 8.90 5.05 1.61
C LEU A 167 7.46 5.52 1.78
N TYR A 168 6.78 5.68 0.67
CA TYR A 168 5.41 6.17 0.61
C TYR A 168 4.46 5.07 0.19
N ASP A 169 3.18 5.24 0.52
CA ASP A 169 2.08 4.42 0.01
C ASP A 169 2.27 2.90 0.27
N THR A 170 3.05 2.54 1.30
CA THR A 170 3.20 1.15 1.75
C THR A 170 1.94 0.63 2.44
N LEU A 171 0.99 1.51 2.71
CA LEU A 171 -0.34 1.22 3.25
C LEU A 171 -1.37 1.92 2.34
N GLY A 172 -2.10 1.16 1.53
CA GLY A 172 -3.16 1.68 0.65
C GLY A 172 -2.67 2.20 -0.71
N ASN A 173 -3.50 3.00 -1.38
CA ASN A 173 -3.37 3.40 -2.80
C ASN A 173 -3.66 2.26 -3.79
N VAL A 174 -2.77 1.25 -3.90
CA VAL A 174 -2.92 0.06 -4.77
C VAL A 174 -2.50 -1.24 -4.10
#